data_AF-A0A9E1ABL1-F1
#
_entry.id   AF-A0A9E1ABL1-F1
#
_cell.length_a   1.000
_cell.length_b   1.000
_cell.length_c   1.000
_cell.angle_alpha   90.00
_cell.angle_beta   90.00
_cell.angle_gamma   90.00
#
_symmetry.space_group_name_H-M   'P 1'
#
loop_
_entity.id
_entity.type
_entity.pdbx_description
1 polymer ?
#
loop_
_entity_poly.entity_id
_entity_poly.type
_entity_poly.pdbx_seq_one_letter_code
_entity_poly.pdbx_strand_id
1 'polypeptide(L)'
;MKLLGAALILCGAALQCHALLGARRQERAALRELSAALEGLERGIRASLMPLPRLLGQRGAGKYADAFFADVLAQLENGTPLPDGWRKAAARTPLGEREQALLSGLADALGGEEDAVLRALRTAAQALRSTLMERERQSARDTRLVTTLCFSLSLLVTILLI
;
A
#
# COMPACT_ATOMS: atom_id res chain seq x y z
N MET A 1 -29.43 -13.22 -29.74
CA MET A 1 -28.35 -14.03 -29.12
C MET A 1 -26.95 -13.39 -29.15
N LYS A 2 -26.54 -12.69 -30.23
CA LYS A 2 -25.19 -12.06 -30.32
C LYS A 2 -24.95 -10.91 -29.34
N LEU A 3 -25.97 -10.11 -29.05
CA LEU A 3 -25.91 -8.96 -28.12
C LEU A 3 -25.63 -9.37 -26.67
N LEU A 4 -26.18 -10.50 -26.22
CA LEU A 4 -25.99 -11.00 -24.85
C LEU A 4 -24.54 -11.45 -24.62
N GLY A 5 -23.92 -12.10 -25.62
CA GLY A 5 -22.51 -12.50 -25.54
C GLY A 5 -21.57 -11.29 -25.48
N ALA A 6 -21.79 -10.28 -26.32
CA ALA A 6 -21.00 -9.05 -26.32
C ALA A 6 -21.16 -8.26 -25.00
N ALA A 7 -22.39 -8.16 -24.48
CA ALA A 7 -22.66 -7.50 -23.21
C ALA A 7 -21.97 -8.18 -22.01
N LEU A 8 -21.93 -9.52 -21.99
CA LEU A 8 -21.25 -10.27 -20.94
C LEU A 8 -19.73 -10.10 -20.99
N ILE A 9 -19.14 -10.06 -22.19
CA ILE A 9 -17.69 -9.83 -22.35
C ILE A 9 -17.32 -8.41 -21.91
N LEU A 10 -18.11 -7.40 -22.29
CA LEU A 10 -17.91 -6.02 -21.84
C LEU A 10 -18.09 -5.88 -20.32
N CYS A 11 -19.10 -6.52 -19.75
CA CYS A 11 -19.35 -6.50 -18.31
C CYS A 11 -18.19 -7.15 -17.54
N GLY A 12 -17.69 -8.30 -18.00
CA GLY A 12 -16.53 -8.97 -17.41
C GLY A 12 -15.26 -8.11 -17.48
N ALA A 13 -14.99 -7.49 -18.64
CA ALA A 13 -13.85 -6.59 -18.81
C ALA A 13 -13.95 -5.34 -17.91
N ALA A 14 -15.14 -4.75 -17.79
CA ALA A 14 -15.38 -3.60 -16.93
C ALA A 14 -15.17 -3.97 -15.45
N LEU A 15 -15.73 -5.09 -14.98
CA LEU A 15 -15.55 -5.58 -13.61
C LEU A 15 -14.07 -5.86 -13.30
N GLN A 16 -13.35 -6.50 -14.22
CA GLN A 16 -11.92 -6.74 -14.09
C GLN A 16 -11.13 -5.42 -14.00
N CYS A 17 -11.50 -4.43 -14.82
CA CYS A 17 -10.87 -3.11 -14.79
C CYS A 17 -11.15 -2.38 -13.47
N HIS A 18 -12.39 -2.44 -12.98
CA HIS A 18 -12.77 -1.89 -11.68
C HIS A 18 -12.01 -2.56 -10.53
N ALA A 19 -11.85 -3.88 -10.55
CA ALA A 19 -11.08 -4.62 -9.55
C ALA A 19 -9.60 -4.22 -9.55
N LEU A 20 -8.98 -4.13 -10.74
CA LEU A 20 -7.59 -3.71 -10.89
C LEU A 20 -7.36 -2.25 -10.46
N LEU A 21 -8.27 -1.34 -10.83
CA LEU A 21 -8.23 0.05 -10.39
C LEU A 21 -8.47 0.17 -8.88
N GLY A 22 -9.34 -0.67 -8.32
CA GLY A 22 -9.57 -0.79 -6.88
C GLY A 22 -8.31 -1.20 -6.13
N ALA A 23 -7.65 -2.27 -6.58
CA ALA A 23 -6.39 -2.75 -6.00
C ALA A 23 -5.29 -1.69 -6.07
N ARG A 24 -5.12 -1.01 -7.22
CA ARG A 24 -4.15 0.08 -7.36
C ARG A 24 -4.46 1.28 -6.46
N ARG A 25 -5.73 1.63 -6.28
CA ARG A 25 -6.16 2.71 -5.37
C ARG A 25 -5.86 2.33 -3.92
N GLN A 26 -6.18 1.10 -3.53
CA GLN A 26 -5.90 0.56 -2.19
C GLN A 26 -4.40 0.58 -1.89
N GLU A 27 -3.57 0.10 -2.82
CA GLU A 27 -2.12 0.10 -2.67
C GLU A 27 -1.56 1.52 -2.48
N ARG A 28 -2.03 2.50 -3.27
CA ARG A 28 -1.62 3.92 -3.11
C ARG A 28 -2.05 4.51 -1.77
N ALA A 29 -3.26 4.19 -1.32
CA ALA A 29 -3.73 4.63 -0.01
C ALA A 29 -2.84 4.03 1.08
N ALA A 30 -2.54 2.73 1.02
CA ALA A 30 -1.63 2.07 1.94
C ALA A 30 -0.21 2.65 1.91
N LEU A 31 0.36 2.94 0.74
CA LEU A 31 1.67 3.62 0.62
C LEU A 31 1.68 4.99 1.31
N ARG A 32 0.61 5.78 1.13
CA ARG A 32 0.49 7.11 1.72
C ARG A 32 0.36 7.03 3.24
N GLU A 33 -0.53 6.18 3.72
CA GLU A 33 -0.79 6.00 5.15
C GLU A 33 0.43 5.42 5.87
N LEU A 34 1.06 4.38 5.32
CA LEU A 34 2.25 3.76 5.91
C LEU A 34 3.47 4.68 5.88
N SER A 35 3.72 5.42 4.79
CA SER A 35 4.82 6.41 4.78
C SER A 35 4.62 7.51 5.83
N ALA A 36 3.42 8.07 5.94
CA ALA A 36 3.09 9.07 6.96
C ALA A 36 3.20 8.51 8.38
N ALA A 37 2.78 7.27 8.59
CA ALA A 37 2.93 6.56 9.84
C ALA A 37 4.40 6.36 10.26
N LEU A 38 5.26 5.93 9.33
CA LEU A 38 6.69 5.74 9.58
C LEU A 38 7.41 7.07 9.86
N GLU A 39 7.13 8.14 9.08
CA GLU A 39 7.62 9.50 9.36
C GLU A 39 7.13 10.00 10.73
N GLY A 40 5.91 9.61 11.10
CA GLY A 40 5.36 9.85 12.42
C GLY A 40 6.18 9.15 13.50
N LEU A 41 6.47 7.85 13.32
CA LEU A 41 7.21 7.04 14.28
C LEU A 41 8.62 7.58 14.48
N GLU A 42 9.32 7.94 13.39
CA GLU A 42 10.63 8.62 13.44
C GLU A 42 10.56 9.91 14.29
N ARG A 43 9.59 10.79 13.99
CA ARG A 43 9.41 12.04 14.74
C ARG A 43 9.06 11.81 16.21
N GLY A 44 8.26 10.77 16.50
CA GLY A 44 7.85 10.40 17.84
C GLY A 44 9.03 9.94 18.68
N ILE A 45 9.86 9.04 18.13
CA ILE A 45 11.08 8.55 18.78
C ILE A 45 12.05 9.71 19.04
N ARG A 46 12.27 10.59 18.05
CA ARG A 46 13.17 11.76 18.19
C ARG A 46 12.66 12.80 19.19
N ALA A 47 11.34 12.95 19.35
CA ALA A 47 10.76 14.03 20.15
C ALA A 47 10.67 13.72 21.65
N SER A 48 10.58 12.46 22.06
CA SER A 48 10.56 12.08 23.48
C SER A 48 10.55 10.58 23.68
N LEU A 49 11.16 10.16 24.80
CA LEU A 49 11.08 8.87 25.49
C LEU A 49 9.63 8.42 25.80
N MET A 50 8.77 8.34 24.79
CA MET A 50 7.38 7.90 24.92
C MET A 50 7.31 6.44 24.46
N PRO A 51 6.86 5.50 25.31
CA PRO A 51 6.93 4.08 25.00
C PRO A 51 6.13 3.77 23.74
N LEU A 52 6.80 3.08 22.80
CA LEU A 52 6.33 2.61 21.49
C LEU A 52 4.84 2.18 21.46
N PRO A 53 4.31 1.45 22.46
CA PRO A 53 2.90 1.03 22.49
C PRO A 53 1.88 2.18 22.49
N ARG A 54 2.18 3.34 23.11
CA ARG A 54 1.27 4.50 23.12
C ARG A 54 1.28 5.26 21.80
N LEU A 55 2.40 5.24 21.07
CA LEU A 55 2.51 5.86 19.75
C LEU A 55 1.79 5.05 18.65
N LEU A 56 1.67 3.73 18.85
CA LEU A 56 0.92 2.83 17.96
C LEU A 56 -0.60 2.98 18.15
N GLY A 57 -1.08 3.18 19.39
CA GLY A 57 -2.51 3.27 19.69
C GLY A 57 -3.19 4.63 19.45
N GLN A 58 -2.43 5.72 19.25
CA GLN A 58 -2.98 7.08 19.10
C GLN A 58 -2.92 7.66 17.68
N ARG A 59 -2.30 6.96 16.72
CA ARG A 59 -2.16 7.49 15.37
C ARG A 59 -3.26 6.96 14.48
N GLY A 60 -4.28 7.78 14.27
CA GLY A 60 -5.16 7.70 13.10
C GLY A 60 -4.37 8.04 11.84
N ALA A 61 -3.47 7.14 11.44
CA ALA A 61 -2.67 7.26 10.23
C ALA A 61 -3.43 6.72 9.02
N GLY A 62 -4.57 6.09 9.26
CA GLY A 62 -5.53 5.62 8.26
C GLY A 62 -5.72 4.11 8.32
N LYS A 63 -6.75 3.61 7.62
CA LYS A 63 -7.22 2.21 7.69
C LYS A 63 -6.08 1.18 7.59
N TYR A 64 -5.11 1.40 6.70
CA TYR A 64 -4.05 0.43 6.41
C TYR A 64 -2.89 0.51 7.40
N ALA A 65 -2.53 1.71 7.84
CA ALA A 65 -1.50 1.89 8.86
C ALA A 65 -1.99 1.40 10.23
N ASP A 66 -3.24 1.70 10.58
CA ASP A 66 -3.87 1.28 11.84
C ASP A 66 -3.97 -0.25 11.89
N ALA A 67 -4.40 -0.89 10.80
CA ALA A 67 -4.45 -2.35 10.69
C ALA A 67 -3.06 -3.00 10.79
N PHE A 68 -2.04 -2.39 10.16
CA PHE A 68 -0.66 -2.89 10.23
C PHE A 68 -0.14 -2.86 11.67
N PHE A 69 -0.28 -1.74 12.37
CA PHE A 69 0.22 -1.63 13.75
C PHE A 69 -0.60 -2.47 14.74
N ALA A 70 -1.91 -2.60 14.53
CA ALA A 70 -2.74 -3.51 15.31
C ALA A 70 -2.28 -4.97 15.15
N ASP A 71 -1.92 -5.40 13.94
CA ASP A 71 -1.36 -6.74 13.71
C ASP A 71 0.00 -6.90 14.40
N VAL A 72 0.91 -5.92 14.31
CA VAL A 72 2.19 -5.95 15.04
C VAL A 72 1.97 -6.05 16.54
N LEU A 73 1.03 -5.27 17.10
CA LEU A 73 0.72 -5.29 18.53
C LEU A 73 0.14 -6.64 18.95
N ALA A 74 -0.80 -7.20 18.19
CA ALA A 74 -1.37 -8.51 18.47
C ALA A 74 -0.29 -9.60 18.45
N GLN A 75 0.69 -9.53 17.55
CA GLN A 75 1.80 -10.49 17.51
C GLN A 75 2.70 -10.37 18.75
N LEU A 76 2.97 -9.14 19.22
CA LEU A 76 3.73 -8.88 20.45
C LEU A 76 3.01 -9.41 21.69
N GLU A 77 1.69 -9.18 21.79
CA GLU A 77 0.85 -9.70 22.89
C GLU A 77 0.86 -11.24 22.93
N ASN A 78 0.96 -11.88 21.76
CA ASN A 78 1.14 -13.32 21.63
C ASN A 78 2.57 -13.82 21.90
N GLY A 79 3.48 -12.95 22.36
CA GLY A 79 4.85 -13.29 22.69
C GLY A 79 5.79 -13.43 21.49
N THR A 80 5.37 -13.01 20.28
CA THR A 80 6.25 -12.99 19.11
C THR A 80 7.27 -11.85 19.26
N PRO A 81 8.57 -12.07 19.00
CA PRO A 81 9.55 -11.01 18.98
C PRO A 81 9.16 -9.88 18.01
N LEU A 82 9.45 -8.62 18.37
CA LEU A 82 9.10 -7.45 17.55
C LEU A 82 9.53 -7.57 16.08
N PRO A 83 10.76 -8.02 15.75
CA PRO A 83 11.17 -8.17 14.35
C PRO A 83 10.28 -9.16 13.58
N ASP A 84 9.94 -10.29 14.19
CA ASP A 84 9.14 -11.34 13.55
C ASP A 84 7.68 -10.91 13.39
N GLY A 85 7.11 -10.27 14.41
CA GLY A 85 5.77 -9.68 14.35
C GLY A 85 5.65 -8.61 13.27
N TRP A 86 6.69 -7.78 13.13
CA TRP A 86 6.79 -6.76 12.09
C TRP A 86 6.83 -7.36 10.68
N ARG A 87 7.68 -8.37 10.43
CA ARG A 87 7.74 -9.02 9.10
C ARG A 87 6.43 -9.69 8.72
N LYS A 88 5.77 -10.35 9.69
CA LYS A 88 4.44 -10.96 9.46
C LYS A 88 3.39 -9.92 9.09
N ALA A 89 3.37 -8.78 9.79
CA ALA A 89 2.46 -7.68 9.48
C ALA A 89 2.79 -7.05 8.11
N ALA A 90 4.08 -6.91 7.77
CA ALA A 90 4.53 -6.33 6.50
C ALA A 90 4.04 -7.16 5.30
N ALA A 91 4.14 -8.50 5.39
CA ALA A 91 3.67 -9.42 4.37
C ALA A 91 2.14 -9.38 4.16
N ARG A 92 1.37 -8.91 5.14
CA ARG A 92 -0.09 -8.79 5.07
C ARG A 92 -0.56 -7.43 4.54
N THR A 93 0.34 -6.48 4.34
CA THR A 93 -0.02 -5.17 3.77
C THR A 93 -0.44 -5.32 2.31
N PRO A 94 -1.39 -4.51 1.81
CA PRO A 94 -1.83 -4.55 0.41
C PRO A 94 -0.84 -3.82 -0.52
N LEU A 95 0.45 -3.93 -0.23
CA LEU A 95 1.56 -3.37 -0.99
C LEU A 95 2.16 -4.40 -1.95
N GLY A 96 2.83 -3.94 -3.00
CA GLY A 96 3.63 -4.79 -3.87
C GLY A 96 4.81 -5.44 -3.13
N GLU A 97 5.29 -6.57 -3.65
CA GLU A 97 6.35 -7.39 -3.04
C GLU A 97 7.61 -6.60 -2.68
N ARG A 98 8.01 -5.65 -3.55
CA ARG A 98 9.16 -4.77 -3.31
C ARG A 98 8.99 -3.93 -2.06
N GLU A 99 7.81 -3.32 -1.88
CA GLU A 99 7.54 -2.46 -0.74
C GLU A 99 7.33 -3.28 0.55
N GLN A 100 6.74 -4.47 0.44
CA GLN A 100 6.69 -5.43 1.55
C GLN A 100 8.09 -5.86 1.99
N ALA A 101 9.01 -6.11 1.04
CA ALA A 101 10.39 -6.45 1.34
C ALA A 101 11.13 -5.30 2.04
N LEU A 102 10.89 -4.05 1.62
CA LEU A 102 11.42 -2.86 2.29
C LEU A 102 10.92 -2.74 3.73
N LEU A 103 9.61 -2.91 3.95
CA LEU A 103 9.03 -2.92 5.29
C LEU A 103 9.57 -4.08 6.12
N SER A 104 9.73 -5.26 5.54
CA SER A 104 10.25 -6.44 6.22
C SER A 104 11.73 -6.28 6.60
N GLY A 105 12.52 -5.60 5.76
CA GLY A 105 13.93 -5.27 6.05
C GLY A 105 14.08 -4.24 7.18
N LEU A 106 13.05 -3.43 7.45
CA LEU A 106 13.05 -2.54 8.62
C LEU A 106 13.14 -3.33 9.94
N ALA A 107 12.59 -4.55 9.98
CA ALA A 107 12.59 -5.40 11.17
C ALA A 107 14.01 -5.67 11.70
N ASP A 108 15.01 -5.74 10.82
CA ASP A 108 16.42 -5.94 11.18
C ASP A 108 16.97 -4.76 11.98
N ALA A 109 16.50 -3.55 11.69
CA ALA A 109 16.93 -2.34 12.40
C ALA A 109 16.21 -2.16 13.73
N LEU A 110 14.97 -2.67 13.89
CA LEU A 110 14.13 -2.48 15.08
C LEU A 110 14.72 -3.05 16.38
N GLY A 111 15.66 -4.00 16.29
CA GLY A 111 16.37 -4.55 17.44
C GLY A 111 17.73 -3.90 17.74
N GLY A 112 18.13 -2.90 16.96
CA GLY A 112 19.44 -2.25 17.07
C GLY A 112 19.40 -0.90 17.79
N GLU A 113 20.50 -0.15 17.65
CA GLU A 113 20.63 1.20 18.21
C GLU A 113 19.54 2.16 17.70
N GLU A 114 19.13 3.10 18.55
CA GLU A 114 18.07 4.08 18.25
C GLU A 114 18.35 4.85 16.95
N ASP A 115 19.60 5.28 16.74
CA ASP A 115 20.01 5.96 15.51
C ASP A 115 19.86 5.09 14.26
N ALA A 116 20.12 3.78 14.38
CA ALA A 116 19.93 2.85 13.28
C ALA A 116 18.44 2.65 12.97
N VAL A 117 17.60 2.55 14.00
CA VAL A 117 16.13 2.49 13.88
C VAL A 117 15.61 3.75 13.18
N LEU A 118 16.01 4.94 13.65
CA LEU A 118 15.58 6.22 13.08
C LEU A 118 15.99 6.37 11.61
N ARG A 119 17.23 5.99 11.27
CA ARG A 119 17.71 6.00 9.88
C ARG A 119 16.93 5.03 9.00
N ALA A 120 16.68 3.82 9.50
CA ALA A 120 15.91 2.82 8.77
C ALA A 120 14.46 3.28 8.53
N LEU A 121 13.79 3.83 9.56
CA LEU A 121 12.44 4.36 9.46
C LEU A 121 12.35 5.48 8.42
N ARG A 122 13.29 6.43 8.47
CA ARG A 122 13.34 7.54 7.51
C ARG A 122 13.56 7.04 6.09
N THR A 123 14.46 6.08 5.91
CA THR A 123 14.78 5.50 4.59
C THR A 123 13.57 4.77 4.02
N ALA A 124 12.91 3.93 4.83
CA ALA A 124 11.72 3.20 4.43
C ALA A 124 10.57 4.17 4.08
N ALA A 125 10.32 5.18 4.91
CA ALA A 125 9.29 6.18 4.64
C ALA A 125 9.53 6.93 3.33
N GLN A 126 10.77 7.37 3.08
CA GLN A 126 11.16 8.04 1.84
C GLN A 126 11.01 7.13 0.62
N ALA A 127 11.39 5.85 0.74
CA ALA A 127 11.24 4.87 -0.34
C ALA A 127 9.76 4.61 -0.68
N LEU A 128 8.89 4.45 0.32
CA LEU A 128 7.45 4.29 0.08
C LEU A 128 6.85 5.54 -0.58
N ARG A 129 7.29 6.73 -0.15
CA ARG A 129 6.83 8.01 -0.71
C ARG A 129 7.31 8.24 -2.14
N SER A 130 8.53 7.83 -2.48
CA SER A 130 9.05 7.90 -3.85
C SER A 130 8.30 6.92 -4.77
N THR A 131 8.02 5.70 -4.31
CA THR A 131 7.16 4.75 -5.03
C THR A 131 5.77 5.33 -5.26
N LEU A 132 5.16 5.96 -4.24
CA LEU A 132 3.85 6.61 -4.38
C LEU A 132 3.88 7.68 -5.48
N MET A 133 4.87 8.57 -5.46
CA MET A 133 5.03 9.63 -6.46
C MET A 133 5.21 9.07 -7.87
N GLU A 134 6.02 8.02 -8.04
CA GLU A 134 6.23 7.38 -9.34
C GLU A 134 4.93 6.74 -9.85
N ARG A 135 4.19 6.06 -8.98
CA ARG A 135 2.90 5.45 -9.33
C ARG A 135 1.80 6.46 -9.59
N GLU A 136 1.82 7.62 -8.95
CA GLU A 136 0.91 8.74 -9.24
C GLU A 136 1.22 9.36 -10.62
N ARG A 137 2.50 9.58 -10.94
CA ARG A 137 2.94 10.02 -12.27
C ARG A 137 2.57 9.02 -13.36
N GLN A 138 2.82 7.74 -13.11
CA GLN A 138 2.47 6.68 -14.05
C GLN A 138 0.95 6.56 -14.19
N SER A 139 0.17 6.79 -13.12
CA SER A 139 -1.30 6.88 -13.22
C SER A 139 -1.75 7.96 -14.18
N ALA A 140 -1.16 9.15 -14.09
CA ALA A 140 -1.56 10.28 -14.94
C ALA A 140 -1.30 9.97 -16.43
N ARG A 141 -0.36 9.07 -16.72
CA ARG A 141 -0.09 8.54 -18.07
C ARG A 141 -1.04 7.40 -18.44
N ASP A 142 -1.21 6.41 -17.56
CA ASP A 142 -2.06 5.24 -17.78
C ASP A 142 -3.54 5.62 -17.91
N THR A 143 -4.04 6.60 -17.16
CA THR A 143 -5.43 7.06 -17.27
C THR A 143 -5.74 7.55 -18.68
N ARG A 144 -4.77 8.19 -19.36
CA ARG A 144 -4.93 8.59 -20.77
C ARG A 144 -5.00 7.38 -21.70
N LEU A 145 -4.14 6.38 -21.48
CA LEU A 145 -4.13 5.15 -22.30
C LEU A 145 -5.38 4.30 -22.10
N VAL A 146 -5.85 4.14 -20.86
CA VAL A 146 -7.07 3.39 -20.52
C VAL A 146 -8.30 4.09 -21.09
N THR A 147 -8.39 5.43 -21.04
CA THR A 147 -9.49 6.12 -21.74
C THR A 147 -9.45 5.86 -23.24
N THR A 148 -8.28 5.94 -23.88
CA THR A 148 -8.16 5.70 -25.33
C THR A 148 -8.48 4.25 -25.70
N LEU A 149 -8.07 3.28 -24.88
CA LEU A 149 -8.38 1.86 -25.08
C LEU A 149 -9.85 1.53 -24.81
N CYS A 150 -10.48 2.15 -23.81
CA CYS A 150 -11.92 2.04 -23.60
C CYS A 150 -12.72 2.63 -24.76
N PHE A 151 -12.28 3.76 -25.32
CA PHE A 151 -12.90 4.35 -26.51
C PHE A 151 -12.70 3.46 -27.74
N SER A 152 -11.51 2.91 -27.96
CA SER A 152 -11.26 2.04 -29.12
C SER A 152 -11.98 0.69 -28.99
N LEU A 153 -12.06 0.11 -27.79
CA LEU A 153 -12.82 -1.11 -27.53
C LEU A 153 -14.33 -0.87 -27.72
N SER A 154 -14.86 0.26 -27.23
CA SER A 154 -16.25 0.65 -27.44
C SER A 154 -16.57 0.88 -28.92
N LEU A 155 -15.65 1.50 -29.66
CA LEU A 155 -15.75 1.69 -31.11
C LEU A 155 -15.70 0.35 -31.87
N LEU A 156 -14.79 -0.54 -31.51
CA LEU A 156 -14.64 -1.87 -32.13
C LEU A 156 -15.88 -2.74 -31.90
N VAL A 157 -16.44 -2.72 -30.68
CA VAL A 157 -17.69 -3.43 -30.37
C VAL A 157 -18.85 -2.85 -31.17
N THR A 158 -18.91 -1.52 -31.34
CA THR A 158 -19.93 -0.87 -32.18
C THR A 158 -19.82 -1.32 -33.64
N ILE A 159 -18.60 -1.41 -34.19
CA ILE A 159 -18.35 -1.89 -35.56
C ILE A 159 -18.75 -3.37 -35.72
N LEU A 160 -18.48 -4.22 -34.73
CA LEU A 160 -18.86 -5.63 -34.77
C LEU A 160 -20.37 -5.86 -34.62
N LEU A 161 -21.10 -4.85 -34.15
CA LEU A 161 -22.55 -4.89 -33.89
C LEU A 161 -23.39 -4.38 -35.07
N ILE A 162 -22.78 -3.66 -36.01
CA ILE A 162 -23.35 -3.27 -37.31
C ILE A 162 -23.20 -4.44 -38.29
#